data_AF-A0A3M1JP58-F1
#
_entry.id   AF-A0A3M1JP58-F1
#
_cell.length_a   1.000
_cell.length_b   1.000
_cell.length_c   1.000
_cell.angle_alpha   90.00
_cell.angle_beta   90.00
_cell.angle_gamma   90.00
#
_symmetry.space_group_name_H-M   'P 1'
#
loop_
_entity.id
_entity.type
_entity.pdbx_description
1 polymer ?
#
loop_
_entity_poly.entity_id
_entity_poly.type
_entity_poly.pdbx_seq_one_letter_code
_entity_poly.pdbx_strand_id
1 'polypeptide(L)' 'MLESSLDDAALERIYDALAEALDRSGREHEAVFLAKLALTLAARLGNEAEILDAIAIAERDLDP' A
#
# COMPACT_ATOMS: atom_id res chain seq x y z
N MET A 1 13.07 1.27 4.34
CA MET A 1 12.82 2.22 3.23
C MET A 1 12.80 1.44 1.93
N LEU A 2 11.64 1.38 1.27
CA LEU A 2 11.52 0.83 -0.08
C LEU A 2 12.32 1.74 -1.03
N GLU A 3 13.25 1.18 -1.81
CA GLU A 3 13.86 1.90 -2.92
C GLU A 3 12.78 2.12 -3.99
N SER A 4 12.22 3.33 -4.01
CA SER A 4 11.16 3.70 -4.93
C SER A 4 11.75 4.18 -6.24
N SER A 5 11.30 3.61 -7.36
CA SER A 5 11.56 4.16 -8.69
C SER A 5 10.71 5.42 -9.00
N LEU A 6 9.84 5.83 -8.07
CA LEU A 6 8.98 7.01 -8.16
C LEU A 6 9.63 8.19 -7.46
N ASP A 7 9.46 9.39 -8.03
CA ASP A 7 9.82 10.64 -7.38
C ASP A 7 8.86 10.99 -6.22
N ASP A 8 9.30 11.90 -5.35
CA ASP A 8 8.54 12.33 -4.17
C ASP A 8 7.15 12.88 -4.54
N ALA A 9 7.04 13.58 -5.66
CA ALA A 9 5.78 14.14 -6.13
C ALA A 9 4.79 13.05 -6.57
N ALA A 10 5.26 11.97 -7.17
CA ALA A 10 4.45 10.80 -7.48
C ALA A 10 4.01 10.07 -6.20
N LEU A 11 4.91 9.94 -5.22
CA LEU A 11 4.57 9.36 -3.92
C LEU A 11 3.48 10.17 -3.20
N GLU A 12 3.59 11.50 -3.19
CA GLU A 12 2.58 12.40 -2.60
C GLU A 12 1.21 12.23 -3.27
N ARG A 13 1.16 12.23 -4.61
CA ARG A 13 -0.10 12.01 -5.35
C ARG A 13 -0.73 10.65 -5.06
N ILE A 14 0.08 9.61 -4.91
CA ILE A 14 -0.41 8.27 -4.56
C ILE A 14 -0.96 8.27 -3.14
N TYR A 15 -0.25 8.92 -2.21
CA TYR A 15 -0.68 9.05 -0.83
C TYR A 15 -2.02 9.80 -0.70
N ASP A 16 -2.17 10.93 -1.38
CA ASP A 16 -3.43 11.68 -1.42
C ASP A 16 -4.57 10.84 -2.00
N ALA A 17 -4.33 10.13 -3.10
CA ALA A 17 -5.33 9.26 -3.71
C ALA A 17 -5.75 8.10 -2.79
N LEU A 18 -4.82 7.56 -1.98
CA LEU A 18 -5.12 6.56 -0.97
C LEU A 18 -5.99 7.13 0.15
N ALA A 19 -5.64 8.32 0.65
CA ALA A 19 -6.41 8.99 1.71
C ALA A 19 -7.86 9.23 1.28
N GLU A 20 -8.07 9.80 0.09
CA GLU A 20 -9.42 10.00 -0.45
C GLU A 20 -10.18 8.68 -0.67
N ALA A 21 -9.49 7.62 -1.08
CA ALA A 21 -10.12 6.32 -1.29
C ALA A 21 -10.55 5.65 0.03
N LEU A 22 -9.76 5.82 1.10
CA LEU A 22 -10.12 5.38 2.45
C LEU A 22 -11.34 6.14 2.96
N ASP A 23 -11.34 7.47 2.83
CA ASP A 23 -12.48 8.33 3.20
C ASP A 23 -13.77 7.90 2.49
N ARG A 24 -13.70 7.62 1.18
CA ARG A 24 -14.85 7.12 0.40
C ARG A 24 -15.30 5.71 0.79
N SER A 25 -14.35 4.86 1.20
CA SER A 25 -14.65 3.48 1.60
C SER A 25 -15.34 3.43 2.96
N GLY A 26 -15.02 4.37 3.84
CA GLY A 26 -15.56 4.44 5.20
C GLY A 26 -14.90 3.45 6.16
N ARG A 27 -14.90 3.80 7.45
CA ARG A 27 -14.13 3.11 8.51
C ARG A 27 -14.35 1.61 8.60
N GLU A 28 -15.56 1.13 8.33
CA GLU A 28 -15.88 -0.30 8.37
C GLU A 28 -15.24 -1.10 7.25
N HIS A 29 -14.83 -0.44 6.15
CA HIS A 29 -14.30 -1.07 4.96
C HIS A 29 -12.82 -0.78 4.71
N GLU A 30 -12.17 0.10 5.48
CA GLU A 30 -10.75 0.46 5.31
C GLU A 30 -9.83 -0.76 5.26
N ALA A 31 -9.95 -1.67 6.23
CA ALA A 31 -9.13 -2.89 6.28
C ALA A 31 -9.34 -3.79 5.05
N VAL A 32 -10.60 -3.99 4.64
CA VAL A 32 -10.94 -4.80 3.46
C VAL A 32 -10.48 -4.12 2.17
N PHE A 33 -10.56 -2.80 2.09
CA PHE A 33 -10.07 -2.00 0.97
C PHE A 33 -8.56 -2.15 0.81
N LEU A 34 -7.79 -1.95 1.88
CA LEU A 34 -6.33 -2.07 1.87
C LEU A 34 -5.89 -3.51 1.52
N ALA A 35 -6.56 -4.52 2.07
CA ALA A 35 -6.30 -5.92 1.71
C ALA A 35 -6.52 -6.19 0.22
N LYS A 36 -7.64 -5.69 -0.35
CA LYS A 36 -7.93 -5.84 -1.79
C LYS A 36 -6.96 -5.07 -2.66
N LEU A 37 -6.55 -3.87 -2.26
CA LEU A 37 -5.55 -3.09 -2.96
C LEU A 37 -4.20 -3.82 -2.99
N ALA A 38 -3.73 -4.30 -1.83
CA ALA A 38 -2.49 -5.07 -1.74
C ALA A 38 -2.53 -6.33 -2.61
N LEU A 39 -3.61 -7.10 -2.58
CA LEU A 39 -3.78 -8.28 -3.46
C LEU A 39 -3.82 -7.91 -4.95
N THR A 40 -4.41 -6.77 -5.30
CA THR A 40 -4.44 -6.29 -6.69
C THR A 40 -3.05 -5.90 -7.17
N LEU A 41 -2.26 -5.23 -6.32
CA LEU A 41 -0.86 -4.88 -6.62
C LEU A 41 0.02 -6.14 -6.69
N ALA A 42 -0.19 -7.12 -5.80
CA ALA A 42 0.49 -8.41 -5.82
C ALA A 42 0.25 -9.17 -7.13
N ALA A 43 -1.01 -9.21 -7.59
CA ALA A 43 -1.36 -9.82 -8.86
C ALA A 43 -0.69 -9.13 -10.06
N ARG A 44 -0.44 -7.81 -9.97
CA ARG A 44 0.26 -7.04 -11.01
C ARG A 44 1.77 -7.21 -10.96
N LEU A 45 2.36 -7.29 -9.77
CA LEU A 45 3.79 -7.49 -9.58
C LEU A 45 4.21 -8.92 -9.96
N GLY A 46 3.38 -9.92 -9.66
CA GLY A 46 3.61 -11.32 -10.04
C GLY A 46 4.77 -11.99 -9.30
N ASN A 47 5.30 -11.38 -8.24
CA ASN A 47 6.41 -11.90 -7.45
C ASN A 47 6.01 -12.05 -5.98
N GLU A 48 5.74 -13.29 -5.56
CA GLU A 48 5.32 -13.60 -4.18
C GLU A 48 6.35 -13.18 -3.13
N ALA A 49 7.64 -13.38 -3.39
CA ALA A 49 8.70 -13.08 -2.43
C ALA A 49 8.80 -11.57 -2.15
N GLU A 50 8.69 -10.73 -3.19
CA GLU A 50 8.67 -9.27 -3.03
C GLU A 50 7.43 -8.78 -2.27
N ILE A 51 6.28 -9.44 -2.46
CA ILE A 51 5.06 -9.09 -1.72
C ILE A 51 5.17 -9.47 -0.24
N LEU A 52 5.73 -10.64 0.08
CA LEU A 52 5.97 -11.04 1.47
C LEU A 52 6.99 -10.12 2.16
N ASP A 53 8.04 -9.70 1.46
CA ASP A 53 9.01 -8.73 2.00
C ASP A 53 8.36 -7.35 2.23
N ALA A 54 7.52 -6.88 1.31
CA ALA A 54 6.77 -5.64 1.47
C ALA A 54 5.82 -5.66 2.68
N ILE A 55 5.18 -6.80 2.96
CA ILE A 55 4.36 -6.98 4.18
C ILE A 55 5.23 -6.86 5.42
N ALA A 56 6.38 -7.54 5.46
CA ALA A 56 7.29 -7.49 6.61
C ALA A 56 7.85 -6.07 6.83
N ILE A 57 8.12 -5.31 5.77
CA ILE A 57 8.52 -3.90 5.86
C ILE A 57 7.38 -3.07 6.45
N ALA A 58 6.16 -3.22 5.93
CA ALA A 58 4.99 -2.48 6.43
C ALA A 58 4.71 -2.77 7.91
N GLU A 59 4.83 -4.02 8.35
CA GLU A 59 4.69 -4.40 9.77
C GLU A 59 5.76 -3.72 10.64
N ARG A 60 7.01 -3.66 10.18
CA ARG A 60 8.10 -3.00 10.91
C ARG A 60 7.93 -1.48 11.00
N ASP A 61 7.31 -0.86 10.00
CA ASP A 61 7.07 0.58 9.98
C ASP A 61 5.89 0.98 10.90
N LEU A 62 5.05 0.03 11.34
CA LEU A 62 3.97 0.27 12.31
C LEU A 62 4.45 0.32 13.77
N ASP A 63 5.56 -0.37 14.07
CA ASP A 63 6.16 -0.38 15.40
C ASP A 63 7.21 0.77 15.52
N PRO A 64 7.15 1.61 16.58
CA PRO A 64 8.07 2.73 16.78
C PRO A 64 9.51 2.33 17.14
#